data_AF-A0A0S7X9X9-F1
#
_entry.id   AF-A0A0S7X9X9-F1
#
_cell.length_a   1.000
_cell.length_b   1.000
_cell.length_c   1.000
_cell.angle_alpha   90.00
_cell.angle_beta   90.00
_cell.angle_gamma   90.00
#
_symmetry.space_group_name_H-M   'P 1'
#
loop_
_entity.id
_entity.type
_entity.pdbx_description
1 polymer ?
#
loop_
_entity_poly.entity_id
_entity_poly.type
_entity_poly.pdbx_seq_one_letter_code
_entity_poly.pdbx_strand_id
1 'polypeptide(L)'
;MASELKPLSGLEVYPNSIVSQDGVIYFLGRKEIDKNLGLLYPVELTPLFRDFSGEEESVSIGESQISLKICPTDHPNALVLRKHLTFTAPEVVGVKRSVGLGDRLGIATPGHIRAVRGTGVIPFFAQQSIREMTRTSRTPDEVMADATWGIFQEGFKGRFGSDADHLKTIGDMDSCIAAGFTMFTIDPGEYVDDEADTCQPSTLKEKFECLPWKVLESSAADCKRGYAGKVFAVAKDLHLEFAREVLFRAAVKYGRAVAHTVKLYRHLAETMGERPFELEMSVDETATPTSLEEHFFVAGELKRLGVRWVSLAPRFVGEFEKAVDYKGDLTEFGRTFKEHLAIARHFGPYKLSIHSGSDKFSIYAIAAKEAGELVHLKTAGTSYLEALRVIASEDAQLFREILDFAFTRWEEDRAT
;
A
#
# COMPACT_ATOMS: atom_id res chain seq x y z
N MET A 1 -1.63 -34.05 -14.07
CA MET A 1 -2.62 -33.22 -13.36
C MET A 1 -3.20 -32.08 -14.22
N ALA A 2 -2.49 -31.00 -14.60
CA ALA A 2 -3.10 -29.93 -15.42
C ALA A 2 -3.72 -30.46 -16.74
N SER A 3 -3.03 -31.37 -17.41
CA SER A 3 -3.50 -32.07 -18.61
C SER A 3 -4.70 -32.99 -18.38
N GLU A 4 -4.91 -33.47 -17.14
CA GLU A 4 -6.05 -34.30 -16.75
C GLU A 4 -7.26 -33.44 -16.36
N LEU A 5 -7.02 -32.27 -15.78
CA LEU A 5 -8.07 -31.33 -15.37
C LEU A 5 -8.70 -30.57 -16.55
N LYS A 6 -7.93 -30.32 -17.61
CA LYS A 6 -8.42 -29.67 -18.84
C LYS A 6 -9.62 -30.40 -19.48
N PRO A 7 -9.56 -31.71 -19.82
CA PRO A 7 -10.70 -32.39 -20.42
C PRO A 7 -11.90 -32.52 -19.48
N LEU A 8 -11.70 -32.47 -18.16
CA LEU A 8 -12.79 -32.51 -17.18
C LEU A 8 -13.51 -31.16 -17.07
N SER A 9 -12.76 -30.06 -17.03
CA SER A 9 -13.31 -28.71 -16.78
C SER A 9 -13.58 -27.89 -18.04
N GLY A 10 -12.99 -28.28 -19.17
CA GLY A 10 -12.97 -27.44 -20.38
C GLY A 10 -12.07 -26.21 -20.26
N LEU A 11 -11.27 -26.07 -19.19
CA LEU A 11 -10.42 -24.92 -18.94
C LEU A 11 -8.96 -25.18 -19.32
N GLU A 12 -8.29 -24.16 -19.86
CA GLU A 12 -6.82 -24.14 -19.92
C GLU A 12 -6.27 -23.86 -18.52
N VAL A 13 -5.84 -24.91 -17.81
CA VAL A 13 -5.44 -24.85 -16.40
C VAL A 13 -4.07 -24.21 -16.22
N TYR A 14 -3.96 -23.25 -15.30
CA TYR A 14 -2.69 -22.68 -14.86
C TYR A 14 -1.97 -23.68 -13.95
N PRO A 15 -0.81 -24.24 -14.34
CA PRO A 15 -0.20 -25.35 -13.60
C PRO A 15 0.17 -25.01 -12.15
N ASN A 16 0.60 -23.76 -11.91
CA ASN A 16 1.01 -23.29 -10.58
C ASN A 16 -0.17 -23.10 -9.61
N SER A 17 -1.40 -23.05 -10.12
CA SER A 17 -2.61 -22.83 -9.32
C SER A 17 -3.20 -24.11 -8.72
N ILE A 18 -2.67 -25.26 -9.09
CA ILE A 18 -3.19 -26.55 -8.62
C ILE A 18 -2.75 -26.74 -7.16
N VAL A 19 -3.73 -26.78 -6.26
CA VAL A 19 -3.53 -26.98 -4.83
C VAL A 19 -4.42 -28.12 -4.35
N SER A 20 -3.84 -29.08 -3.63
CA SER A 20 -4.60 -30.10 -2.93
C SER A 20 -4.60 -29.81 -1.43
N GLN A 21 -5.79 -29.68 -0.83
CA GLN A 21 -5.96 -29.45 0.60
C GLN A 21 -7.30 -30.04 1.06
N ASP A 22 -7.30 -30.70 2.23
CA ASP A 22 -8.51 -31.22 2.89
C ASP A 22 -9.41 -32.11 2.00
N GLY A 23 -8.78 -32.90 1.12
CA GLY A 23 -9.48 -33.81 0.19
C GLY A 23 -10.05 -33.13 -1.06
N VAL A 24 -9.70 -31.86 -1.30
CA VAL A 24 -10.12 -31.08 -2.47
C VAL A 24 -8.93 -30.72 -3.33
N ILE A 25 -9.15 -30.67 -4.64
CA ILE A 25 -8.22 -30.08 -5.60
C ILE A 25 -8.81 -28.76 -6.08
N TYR A 26 -8.12 -27.67 -5.79
CA TYR A 26 -8.38 -26.34 -6.30
C TYR A 26 -7.50 -26.12 -7.53
N PHE A 27 -8.02 -25.47 -8.56
CA PHE A 27 -7.21 -25.02 -9.69
C PHE A 27 -7.82 -23.77 -10.32
N LEU A 28 -7.00 -22.90 -10.88
CA LEU A 28 -7.45 -21.81 -11.73
C LEU A 28 -7.27 -22.24 -13.18
N GLY A 29 -8.29 -22.02 -14.00
CA GLY A 29 -8.20 -22.20 -15.42
C GLY A 29 -8.81 -21.02 -16.16
N ARG A 30 -8.59 -20.96 -17.47
CA ARG A 30 -9.20 -19.95 -18.33
C ARG A 30 -9.91 -20.55 -19.52
N LYS A 31 -10.93 -19.83 -19.98
CA LYS A 31 -11.52 -19.99 -21.30
C LYS A 31 -11.34 -18.66 -22.02
N GLU A 32 -10.51 -18.66 -23.06
CA GLU A 32 -10.04 -17.41 -23.71
C GLU A 32 -9.36 -16.44 -22.71
N ILE A 33 -10.04 -15.36 -22.34
CA ILE A 33 -9.57 -14.35 -21.38
C ILE A 33 -10.20 -14.54 -19.99
N ASP A 34 -11.35 -15.20 -19.90
CA ASP A 34 -12.10 -15.35 -18.66
C ASP A 34 -11.46 -16.42 -17.78
N LYS A 35 -11.25 -16.09 -16.50
CA LYS A 35 -10.68 -17.00 -15.50
C LYS A 35 -11.79 -17.56 -14.63
N ASN A 36 -11.69 -18.85 -14.34
CA ASN A 36 -12.59 -19.57 -13.44
C ASN A 36 -11.79 -20.40 -12.43
N LEU A 37 -12.32 -20.45 -11.20
CA LEU A 37 -11.87 -21.38 -10.19
C LEU A 37 -12.57 -22.73 -10.43
N GLY A 38 -11.78 -23.79 -10.53
CA GLY A 38 -12.25 -25.16 -10.50
C GLY A 38 -11.99 -25.80 -9.13
N LEU A 39 -12.98 -26.52 -8.64
CA LEU A 39 -12.93 -27.33 -7.43
C LEU A 39 -13.27 -28.76 -7.79
N LEU A 40 -12.45 -29.71 -7.33
CA LEU A 40 -12.68 -31.14 -7.51
C LEU A 40 -12.71 -31.79 -6.11
N TYR A 41 -13.83 -32.38 -5.72
CA TYR A 41 -13.99 -32.98 -4.39
C TYR A 41 -14.97 -34.16 -4.39
N PRO A 42 -14.81 -35.15 -3.48
CA PRO A 42 -15.79 -36.21 -3.30
C PRO A 42 -17.20 -35.64 -3.04
N VAL A 43 -18.23 -36.28 -3.60
CA VAL A 43 -19.63 -35.82 -3.51
C VAL A 43 -20.08 -35.69 -2.04
N GLU A 44 -19.50 -36.47 -1.14
CA GLU A 44 -19.76 -36.41 0.29
C GLU A 44 -19.33 -35.08 0.92
N LEU A 45 -18.38 -34.37 0.31
CA LEU A 45 -17.87 -33.06 0.77
C LEU A 45 -18.65 -31.87 0.21
N THR A 46 -19.65 -32.06 -0.67
CA THR A 46 -20.46 -30.97 -1.24
C THR A 46 -20.97 -29.96 -0.19
N PRO A 47 -21.44 -30.36 1.02
CA PRO A 47 -21.87 -29.39 2.03
C PRO A 47 -20.78 -28.39 2.46
N LEU A 48 -19.50 -28.77 2.41
CA LEU A 48 -18.37 -27.91 2.81
C LEU A 48 -18.03 -26.83 1.77
N PHE A 49 -18.46 -27.00 0.52
CA PHE A 49 -18.13 -26.11 -0.61
C PHE A 49 -19.35 -25.37 -1.16
N ARG A 50 -20.44 -25.30 -0.37
CA ARG A 50 -21.63 -24.51 -0.70
C ARG A 50 -21.38 -23.00 -0.66
N ASP A 51 -20.40 -22.56 0.13
CA ASP A 51 -20.07 -21.13 0.26
C ASP A 51 -19.49 -20.56 -1.04
N PHE A 52 -18.85 -21.39 -1.87
CA PHE A 52 -18.49 -21.00 -3.23
C PHE A 52 -19.75 -20.92 -4.12
N SER A 53 -19.92 -19.84 -4.87
CA SER A 53 -20.94 -19.73 -5.91
C SER A 53 -20.38 -20.26 -7.23
N GLY A 54 -21.15 -21.06 -7.97
CA GLY A 54 -20.69 -21.66 -9.22
C GLY A 54 -21.57 -22.79 -9.72
N GLU A 55 -21.30 -23.25 -10.93
CA GLU A 55 -21.96 -24.41 -11.54
C GLU A 55 -21.29 -25.69 -11.03
N GLU A 56 -22.09 -26.66 -10.57
CA GLU A 56 -21.61 -27.94 -10.04
C GLU A 56 -22.17 -29.10 -10.87
N GLU A 57 -21.30 -30.03 -11.24
CA GLU A 57 -21.66 -31.26 -11.94
C GLU A 57 -20.89 -32.47 -11.37
N SER A 58 -21.43 -33.67 -11.58
CA SER A 58 -20.75 -34.91 -11.21
C SER A 58 -19.95 -35.45 -12.38
N VAL A 59 -18.65 -35.66 -12.18
CA VAL A 59 -17.73 -36.24 -13.16
C VAL A 59 -17.20 -37.59 -12.67
N SER A 60 -16.94 -38.50 -13.62
CA SER A 60 -16.39 -39.83 -13.32
C SER A 60 -14.88 -39.84 -13.51
N ILE A 61 -14.13 -40.19 -12.46
CA ILE A 61 -12.66 -40.38 -12.54
C ILE A 61 -12.36 -41.81 -12.10
N GLY A 62 -12.12 -42.69 -13.07
CA GLY A 62 -12.07 -44.13 -12.81
C GLY A 62 -13.43 -44.65 -12.36
N GLU A 63 -13.47 -45.35 -11.23
CA GLU A 63 -14.70 -45.88 -10.62
C GLU A 63 -15.37 -44.89 -9.63
N SER A 64 -14.72 -43.77 -9.34
CA SER A 64 -15.21 -42.79 -8.35
C SER A 64 -16.04 -41.69 -9.01
N GLN A 65 -17.15 -41.33 -8.36
CA GLN A 65 -17.93 -40.13 -8.66
C GLN A 65 -17.36 -38.96 -7.85
N ILE A 66 -17.05 -37.87 -8.54
CA ILE A 66 -16.43 -36.68 -7.96
C ILE A 66 -17.25 -35.46 -8.39
N SER A 67 -17.46 -34.50 -7.51
CA SER A 67 -18.06 -33.22 -7.85
C SER A 67 -17.00 -32.31 -8.46
N LEU A 68 -17.31 -31.76 -9.64
CA LEU A 68 -16.59 -30.66 -10.26
C LEU A 68 -17.45 -29.40 -10.10
N LYS A 69 -16.87 -28.35 -9.52
CA LYS A 69 -17.52 -27.05 -9.42
C LYS A 69 -16.68 -25.97 -10.08
N ILE A 70 -17.31 -25.21 -10.98
CA ILE A 70 -16.70 -24.10 -11.71
C ILE A 70 -17.30 -22.79 -11.21
N CYS A 71 -16.45 -21.95 -10.62
CA CYS A 71 -16.82 -20.70 -9.97
C CYS A 71 -16.28 -19.50 -10.76
N PRO A 72 -17.01 -18.37 -10.83
CA PRO A 72 -16.47 -17.11 -11.31
C PRO A 72 -15.35 -16.60 -10.38
N THR A 73 -14.46 -15.77 -10.93
CA THR A 73 -13.37 -15.14 -10.19
C THR A 73 -13.79 -13.80 -9.59
N ASP A 74 -14.93 -13.77 -8.88
CA ASP A 74 -15.49 -12.58 -8.24
C ASP A 74 -15.03 -12.42 -6.77
N HIS A 75 -15.37 -11.27 -6.17
CA HIS A 75 -14.99 -10.98 -4.78
C HIS A 75 -15.60 -11.96 -3.75
N PRO A 76 -16.89 -12.36 -3.84
CA PRO A 76 -17.46 -13.37 -2.94
C PRO A 76 -16.68 -14.69 -2.95
N ASN A 77 -16.35 -15.23 -4.12
CA ASN A 77 -15.55 -16.46 -4.19
C ASN A 77 -14.11 -16.24 -3.71
N ALA A 78 -13.53 -15.06 -3.93
CA ALA A 78 -12.20 -14.72 -3.41
C ALA A 78 -12.18 -14.69 -1.87
N LEU A 79 -13.23 -14.16 -1.23
CA LEU A 79 -13.40 -14.20 0.23
C LEU A 79 -13.43 -15.63 0.77
N VAL A 80 -14.18 -16.52 0.11
CA VAL A 80 -14.26 -17.94 0.49
C VAL A 80 -12.91 -18.62 0.26
N LEU A 81 -12.24 -18.34 -0.87
CA LEU A 81 -10.90 -18.87 -1.14
C LEU A 81 -9.90 -18.50 -0.05
N ARG A 82 -9.88 -17.23 0.40
CA ARG A 82 -9.00 -16.77 1.49
C ARG A 82 -9.24 -17.49 2.82
N LYS A 83 -10.46 -17.98 3.08
CA LYS A 83 -10.77 -18.77 4.28
C LYS A 83 -10.25 -20.20 4.18
N HIS A 84 -10.38 -20.84 3.01
CA HIS A 84 -9.97 -22.24 2.82
C HIS A 84 -8.48 -22.37 2.53
N LEU A 85 -7.93 -21.50 1.68
CA LEU A 85 -6.53 -21.45 1.29
C LEU A 85 -5.91 -20.19 1.89
N THR A 86 -5.56 -20.24 3.18
CA THR A 86 -5.10 -19.07 3.95
C THR A 86 -3.84 -18.41 3.39
N PHE A 87 -3.03 -19.13 2.59
CA PHE A 87 -1.90 -18.53 1.87
C PHE A 87 -2.33 -17.49 0.81
N THR A 88 -3.62 -17.41 0.46
CA THR A 88 -4.18 -16.40 -0.45
C THR A 88 -4.72 -15.18 0.30
N ALA A 89 -4.70 -15.18 1.63
CA ALA A 89 -5.12 -14.05 2.46
C ALA A 89 -3.93 -13.13 2.79
N PRO A 90 -4.08 -11.79 2.67
CA PRO A 90 -3.03 -10.87 3.09
C PRO A 90 -2.84 -10.94 4.61
N GLU A 91 -1.64 -10.61 5.06
CA GLU A 91 -1.32 -10.51 6.49
C GLU A 91 -0.60 -9.19 6.80
N VAL A 92 -0.40 -8.91 8.09
CA VAL A 92 0.48 -7.81 8.54
C VAL A 92 1.94 -8.22 8.39
N VAL A 93 2.78 -7.33 7.86
CA VAL A 93 4.15 -7.63 7.44
C VAL A 93 5.20 -7.22 8.49
N GLY A 94 4.96 -6.08 9.13
CA GLY A 94 5.78 -5.39 10.10
C GLY A 94 6.84 -4.51 9.44
N VAL A 95 7.96 -4.38 10.14
CA VAL A 95 9.11 -3.55 9.73
C VAL A 95 10.12 -4.31 8.87
N LYS A 96 9.61 -5.15 7.96
CA LYS A 96 10.42 -5.88 6.96
C LYS A 96 10.50 -5.10 5.66
N ARG A 97 11.60 -5.31 4.92
CA ARG A 97 11.78 -4.69 3.60
C ARG A 97 10.61 -5.09 2.71
N SER A 98 9.87 -4.11 2.22
CA SER A 98 8.64 -4.37 1.48
C SER A 98 8.46 -3.48 0.25
N VAL A 99 7.69 -3.97 -0.72
CA VAL A 99 7.36 -3.24 -1.95
C VAL A 99 5.86 -3.28 -2.22
N GLY A 100 5.31 -2.10 -2.44
CA GLY A 100 3.99 -1.85 -2.98
C GLY A 100 3.93 -2.07 -4.48
N LEU A 101 3.08 -2.98 -4.93
CA LEU A 101 2.97 -3.40 -6.32
C LEU A 101 1.58 -3.06 -6.86
N GLY A 102 1.28 -1.76 -6.91
CA GLY A 102 -0.01 -1.28 -7.35
C GLY A 102 -0.35 -1.69 -8.78
N ASP A 103 -1.61 -2.06 -8.96
CA ASP A 103 -2.15 -2.58 -10.20
C ASP A 103 -3.50 -1.94 -10.49
N ARG A 104 -3.48 -0.96 -11.39
CA ARG A 104 -4.68 -0.21 -11.80
C ARG A 104 -5.61 -1.01 -12.72
N LEU A 105 -5.13 -2.12 -13.28
CA LEU A 105 -5.81 -2.90 -14.31
C LEU A 105 -6.34 -4.25 -13.80
N GLY A 106 -5.88 -4.73 -12.65
CA GLY A 106 -6.31 -6.00 -12.06
C GLY A 106 -5.67 -7.25 -12.69
N ILE A 107 -4.64 -7.09 -13.51
CA ILE A 107 -4.03 -8.18 -14.29
C ILE A 107 -2.52 -8.37 -14.06
N ALA A 108 -1.87 -7.50 -13.29
CA ALA A 108 -0.42 -7.44 -13.15
C ALA A 108 0.11 -8.37 -12.04
N THR A 109 -0.71 -8.74 -11.05
CA THR A 109 -0.29 -9.53 -9.88
C THR A 109 0.52 -10.80 -10.24
N PRO A 110 0.16 -11.63 -11.26
CA PRO A 110 0.99 -12.76 -11.66
C PRO A 110 2.40 -12.37 -12.10
N GLY A 111 2.54 -11.26 -12.83
CA GLY A 111 3.84 -10.70 -13.24
C GLY A 111 4.62 -10.18 -12.05
N HIS A 112 3.96 -9.46 -11.15
CA HIS A 112 4.53 -8.98 -9.89
C HIS A 112 5.09 -10.13 -9.04
N ILE A 113 4.35 -11.22 -8.89
CA ILE A 113 4.81 -12.42 -8.16
C ILE A 113 6.08 -12.98 -8.78
N ARG A 114 6.14 -13.11 -10.11
CA ARG A 114 7.33 -13.61 -10.80
C ARG A 114 8.54 -12.69 -10.58
N ALA A 115 8.34 -11.37 -10.51
CA ALA A 115 9.40 -10.41 -10.26
C ALA A 115 9.95 -10.46 -8.82
N VAL A 116 9.08 -10.63 -7.81
CA VAL A 116 9.50 -10.61 -6.40
C VAL A 116 9.95 -11.96 -5.85
N ARG A 117 9.55 -13.07 -6.48
CA ARG A 117 9.85 -14.42 -6.02
C ARG A 117 11.36 -14.63 -5.87
N GLY A 118 11.78 -15.06 -4.67
CA GLY A 118 13.18 -15.35 -4.37
C GLY A 118 14.04 -14.13 -4.01
N THR A 119 13.50 -12.91 -4.05
CA THR A 119 14.26 -11.68 -3.72
C THR A 119 14.38 -11.42 -2.22
N GLY A 120 13.50 -12.00 -1.40
CA GLY A 120 13.38 -11.74 0.03
C GLY A 120 12.62 -10.45 0.38
N VAL A 121 12.19 -9.66 -0.61
CA VAL A 121 11.33 -8.47 -0.41
C VAL A 121 9.88 -8.92 -0.24
N ILE A 122 9.18 -8.38 0.76
CA ILE A 122 7.78 -8.70 1.01
C ILE A 122 6.86 -7.85 0.12
N PRO A 123 6.04 -8.46 -0.76
CA PRO A 123 5.16 -7.73 -1.65
C PRO A 123 3.86 -7.29 -0.96
N PHE A 124 3.32 -6.16 -1.42
CA PHE A 124 1.96 -5.71 -1.17
C PHE A 124 1.23 -5.70 -2.51
N PHE A 125 0.47 -6.78 -2.81
CA PHE A 125 -0.11 -7.01 -4.14
C PHE A 125 -1.39 -6.24 -4.38
N ALA A 126 -2.25 -6.14 -3.36
CA ALA A 126 -3.42 -5.27 -3.40
C ALA A 126 -2.99 -3.90 -2.88
N GLN A 127 -2.58 -3.00 -3.77
CA GLN A 127 -2.30 -1.60 -3.44
C GLN A 127 -2.96 -0.68 -4.46
N GLN A 128 -3.84 0.20 -4.00
CA GLN A 128 -4.40 1.25 -4.83
C GLN A 128 -4.89 2.41 -3.95
N SER A 129 -4.69 3.64 -4.41
CA SER A 129 -5.25 4.81 -3.75
C SER A 129 -6.74 4.99 -4.06
N ILE A 130 -7.46 5.69 -3.18
CA ILE A 130 -8.87 6.07 -3.42
C ILE A 130 -9.00 6.85 -4.75
N ARG A 131 -8.08 7.79 -5.01
CA ARG A 131 -8.00 8.53 -6.29
C ARG A 131 -7.92 7.60 -7.49
N GLU A 132 -7.03 6.60 -7.44
CA GLU A 132 -6.88 5.63 -8.52
C GLU A 132 -8.15 4.79 -8.68
N MET A 133 -8.73 4.27 -7.59
CA MET A 133 -10.00 3.52 -7.61
C MET A 133 -11.12 4.31 -8.27
N THR A 134 -11.30 5.59 -7.91
CA THR A 134 -12.27 6.48 -8.56
C THR A 134 -11.99 6.63 -10.06
N ARG A 135 -10.74 6.91 -10.46
CA ARG A 135 -10.38 7.11 -11.88
C ARG A 135 -10.51 5.85 -12.73
N THR A 136 -10.27 4.68 -12.15
CA THR A 136 -10.43 3.40 -12.85
C THR A 136 -11.83 2.82 -12.70
N SER A 137 -12.73 3.49 -11.97
CA SER A 137 -14.05 2.97 -11.59
C SER A 137 -13.99 1.57 -10.97
N ARG A 138 -12.98 1.36 -10.12
CA ARG A 138 -12.78 0.11 -9.37
C ARG A 138 -13.11 0.32 -7.90
N THR A 139 -13.46 -0.76 -7.24
CA THR A 139 -13.80 -0.83 -5.82
C THR A 139 -12.67 -1.48 -5.01
N PRO A 140 -12.60 -1.25 -3.69
CA PRO A 140 -11.68 -1.96 -2.81
C PRO A 140 -11.80 -3.49 -2.93
N ASP A 141 -13.03 -3.99 -3.13
CA ASP A 141 -13.34 -5.41 -3.30
C ASP A 141 -12.68 -6.02 -4.54
N GLU A 142 -12.74 -5.32 -5.67
CA GLU A 142 -12.09 -5.73 -6.93
C GLU A 142 -10.57 -5.73 -6.79
N VAL A 143 -9.99 -4.69 -6.18
CA VAL A 143 -8.54 -4.60 -5.95
C VAL A 143 -8.05 -5.80 -5.12
N MET A 144 -8.78 -6.17 -4.06
CA MET A 144 -8.44 -7.33 -3.24
C MET A 144 -8.65 -8.66 -3.99
N ALA A 145 -9.74 -8.78 -4.75
CA ALA A 145 -10.07 -9.99 -5.51
C ALA A 145 -9.01 -10.26 -6.58
N ASP A 146 -8.65 -9.27 -7.38
CA ASP A 146 -7.66 -9.40 -8.46
C ASP A 146 -6.29 -9.85 -7.94
N ALA A 147 -5.85 -9.28 -6.82
CA ALA A 147 -4.63 -9.72 -6.14
C ALA A 147 -4.75 -11.19 -5.67
N THR A 148 -5.87 -11.55 -5.03
CA THR A 148 -6.13 -12.92 -4.54
C THR A 148 -6.06 -13.94 -5.69
N TRP A 149 -6.71 -13.65 -6.81
CA TRP A 149 -6.70 -14.55 -7.98
C TRP A 149 -5.33 -14.63 -8.64
N GLY A 150 -4.58 -13.53 -8.70
CA GLY A 150 -3.21 -13.54 -9.18
C GLY A 150 -2.27 -14.38 -8.30
N ILE A 151 -2.42 -14.29 -6.97
CA ILE A 151 -1.68 -15.10 -5.98
C ILE A 151 -2.00 -16.58 -6.14
N PHE A 152 -3.27 -16.92 -6.26
CA PHE A 152 -3.71 -18.29 -6.48
C PHE A 152 -3.21 -18.82 -7.83
N GLN A 153 -3.29 -18.04 -8.92
CA GLN A 153 -2.80 -18.40 -10.24
C GLN A 153 -1.33 -18.86 -10.22
N GLU A 154 -0.49 -18.13 -9.49
CA GLU A 154 0.95 -18.39 -9.42
C GLU A 154 1.36 -19.32 -8.27
N GLY A 155 0.41 -19.82 -7.48
CA GLY A 155 0.67 -20.69 -6.34
C GLY A 155 1.61 -20.06 -5.31
N PHE A 156 1.56 -18.73 -5.14
CA PHE A 156 2.49 -18.02 -4.27
C PHE A 156 2.12 -18.21 -2.80
N LYS A 157 2.96 -18.94 -2.06
CA LYS A 157 2.77 -19.23 -0.62
C LYS A 157 3.65 -18.36 0.30
N GLY A 158 4.26 -17.31 -0.23
CA GLY A 158 5.06 -16.37 0.55
C GLY A 158 4.18 -15.40 1.33
N ARG A 159 4.76 -14.76 2.35
CA ARG A 159 4.10 -13.67 3.09
C ARG A 159 3.87 -12.48 2.16
N PHE A 160 2.72 -11.83 2.27
CA PHE A 160 2.40 -10.61 1.52
C PHE A 160 1.39 -9.75 2.31
N GLY A 161 1.37 -8.45 2.02
CA GLY A 161 0.39 -7.51 2.58
C GLY A 161 -0.58 -6.97 1.54
N SER A 162 -1.49 -6.12 2.01
CA SER A 162 -2.38 -5.31 1.17
C SER A 162 -2.46 -3.90 1.76
N ASP A 163 -2.40 -2.87 0.91
CA ASP A 163 -2.34 -1.47 1.31
C ASP A 163 -3.46 -0.64 0.69
N ALA A 164 -4.32 -0.10 1.55
CA ALA A 164 -5.32 0.90 1.19
C ALA A 164 -4.63 2.27 1.20
N ASP A 165 -4.25 2.74 0.01
CA ASP A 165 -3.31 3.84 -0.15
C ASP A 165 -4.01 5.23 -0.11
N HIS A 166 -3.30 6.25 0.35
CA HIS A 166 -3.77 7.65 0.44
C HIS A 166 -5.21 7.84 0.97
N LEU A 167 -5.55 7.21 2.10
CA LEU A 167 -6.83 7.35 2.78
C LEU A 167 -6.96 8.72 3.45
N LYS A 168 -8.08 9.41 3.16
CA LYS A 168 -8.38 10.73 3.71
C LYS A 168 -9.60 10.76 4.62
N THR A 169 -10.57 9.88 4.38
CA THR A 169 -11.89 9.90 5.04
C THR A 169 -12.20 8.59 5.78
N ILE A 170 -13.13 8.66 6.72
CA ILE A 170 -13.63 7.49 7.47
C ILE A 170 -14.40 6.54 6.54
N GLY A 171 -15.21 7.06 5.62
CA GLY A 171 -16.01 6.22 4.72
C GLY A 171 -15.15 5.35 3.81
N ASP A 172 -14.12 5.95 3.20
CA ASP A 172 -13.15 5.22 2.38
C ASP A 172 -12.41 4.14 3.18
N MET A 173 -12.03 4.49 4.42
CA MET A 173 -11.38 3.57 5.35
C MET A 173 -12.28 2.39 5.70
N ASP A 174 -13.57 2.61 6.00
CA ASP A 174 -14.52 1.54 6.32
C ASP A 174 -14.73 0.59 5.12
N SER A 175 -14.82 1.13 3.91
CA SER A 175 -14.88 0.30 2.69
C SER A 175 -13.63 -0.56 2.50
N CYS A 176 -12.43 -0.02 2.78
CA CYS A 176 -11.19 -0.80 2.70
C CYS A 176 -11.06 -1.83 3.83
N ILE A 177 -11.54 -1.52 5.05
CA ILE A 177 -11.60 -2.50 6.15
C ILE A 177 -12.53 -3.66 5.78
N ALA A 178 -13.68 -3.37 5.16
CA ALA A 178 -14.63 -4.39 4.72
C ALA A 178 -14.05 -5.31 3.64
N ALA A 179 -13.29 -4.76 2.68
CA ALA A 179 -12.62 -5.52 1.63
C ALA A 179 -11.48 -6.43 2.15
N GLY A 180 -10.96 -6.14 3.35
CA GLY A 180 -9.93 -6.96 4.02
C GLY A 180 -8.50 -6.46 3.83
N PHE A 181 -8.30 -5.15 3.64
CA PHE A 181 -6.96 -4.57 3.63
C PHE A 181 -6.26 -4.72 5.00
N THR A 182 -4.93 -4.93 5.00
CA THR A 182 -4.14 -5.13 6.23
C THR A 182 -3.30 -3.92 6.60
N MET A 183 -2.95 -3.07 5.65
CA MET A 183 -2.27 -1.80 5.83
C MET A 183 -3.13 -0.63 5.35
N PHE A 184 -3.10 0.46 6.10
CA PHE A 184 -3.88 1.66 5.85
C PHE A 184 -2.95 2.86 5.83
N THR A 185 -2.75 3.45 4.65
CA THR A 185 -1.91 4.63 4.48
C THR A 185 -2.76 5.87 4.59
N ILE A 186 -2.62 6.60 5.69
CA ILE A 186 -3.33 7.86 5.91
C ILE A 186 -2.56 8.98 5.23
N ASP A 187 -3.27 9.74 4.40
CA ASP A 187 -2.81 10.98 3.80
C ASP A 187 -3.52 12.16 4.51
N PRO A 188 -2.83 12.87 5.41
CA PRO A 188 -3.34 14.06 6.06
C PRO A 188 -2.87 15.34 5.35
N GLY A 189 -2.46 15.28 4.07
CA GLY A 189 -1.85 16.38 3.31
C GLY A 189 -2.69 17.66 3.30
N GLU A 190 -4.03 17.53 3.25
CA GLU A 190 -4.97 18.67 3.34
C GLU A 190 -4.91 19.43 4.67
N TYR A 191 -4.32 18.82 5.70
CA TYR A 191 -4.12 19.39 7.03
C TYR A 191 -2.68 19.84 7.28
N VAL A 192 -1.82 19.79 6.25
CA VAL A 192 -0.47 20.36 6.30
C VAL A 192 -0.55 21.84 5.94
N ASP A 193 -0.01 22.70 6.81
CA ASP A 193 0.02 24.15 6.61
C ASP A 193 1.39 24.57 6.04
N ASP A 194 1.55 24.49 4.71
CA ASP A 194 2.82 24.83 4.04
C ASP A 194 3.21 26.31 4.21
N GLU A 195 2.28 27.21 4.54
CA GLU A 195 2.61 28.61 4.85
C GLU A 195 3.43 28.75 6.14
N ALA A 196 3.48 27.70 6.96
CA ALA A 196 4.31 27.65 8.16
C ALA A 196 5.81 27.88 7.86
N ASP A 197 6.27 27.60 6.64
CA ASP A 197 7.67 27.77 6.24
C ASP A 197 8.04 29.24 6.01
N THR A 198 7.08 30.06 5.59
CA THR A 198 7.33 31.44 5.14
C THR A 198 6.62 32.51 5.96
N CYS A 199 5.65 32.14 6.80
CA CYS A 199 4.90 33.12 7.58
C CYS A 199 5.78 33.84 8.63
N GLN A 200 5.35 35.06 8.96
CA GLN A 200 6.06 35.92 9.91
C GLN A 200 5.97 35.37 11.34
N PRO A 201 6.95 35.62 12.22
CA PRO A 201 6.98 35.05 13.57
C PRO A 201 5.73 35.33 14.42
N SER A 202 5.08 36.48 14.26
CA SER A 202 3.82 36.80 14.96
C SER A 202 2.67 35.90 14.50
N THR A 203 2.47 35.76 13.19
CA THR A 203 1.47 34.87 12.59
C THR A 203 1.73 33.42 12.97
N LEU A 204 2.99 32.99 12.94
CA LEU A 204 3.38 31.63 13.32
C LEU A 204 3.01 31.34 14.79
N LYS A 205 3.26 32.29 15.69
CA LYS A 205 2.84 32.19 17.10
C LYS A 205 1.33 32.09 17.23
N GLU A 206 0.57 32.91 16.52
CA GLU A 206 -0.91 32.87 16.55
C GLU A 206 -1.44 31.53 16.05
N LYS A 207 -0.93 31.04 14.91
CA LYS A 207 -1.28 29.71 14.38
C LYS A 207 -0.96 28.60 15.38
N PHE A 208 0.19 28.66 16.05
CA PHE A 208 0.61 27.70 17.08
C PHE A 208 -0.36 27.66 18.26
N GLU A 209 -0.75 28.82 18.80
CA GLU A 209 -1.70 28.89 19.92
C GLU A 209 -3.10 28.37 19.50
N CYS A 210 -3.45 28.46 18.21
CA CYS A 210 -4.71 27.98 17.62
C CYS A 210 -4.69 26.53 17.12
N LEU A 211 -3.62 25.77 17.34
CA LEU A 211 -3.59 24.34 17.03
C LEU A 211 -4.69 23.57 17.81
N PRO A 212 -5.14 22.41 17.31
CA PRO A 212 -6.21 21.64 17.94
C PRO A 212 -5.72 20.90 19.20
N TRP A 213 -5.26 21.65 20.19
CA TRP A 213 -4.60 21.15 21.40
C TRP A 213 -5.43 20.13 22.18
N LYS A 214 -6.76 20.24 22.13
CA LYS A 214 -7.67 19.25 22.73
C LYS A 214 -7.56 17.88 22.06
N VAL A 215 -7.50 17.83 20.72
CA VAL A 215 -7.32 16.57 19.96
C VAL A 215 -5.91 16.04 20.13
N LEU A 216 -4.94 16.94 20.22
CA LEU A 216 -3.54 16.63 20.52
C LEU A 216 -3.31 16.30 22.01
N GLU A 217 -4.34 16.24 22.86
CA GLU A 217 -4.22 15.89 24.30
C GLU A 217 -3.04 16.59 24.99
N SER A 218 -2.94 17.90 24.74
CA SER A 218 -1.82 18.74 25.18
C SER A 218 -2.27 20.20 25.29
N SER A 219 -1.33 21.11 25.51
CA SER A 219 -1.53 22.55 25.42
C SER A 219 -0.33 23.21 24.76
N ALA A 220 -0.49 24.44 24.27
CA ALA A 220 0.61 25.23 23.74
C ALA A 220 1.76 25.35 24.77
N ALA A 221 1.42 25.55 26.05
CA ALA A 221 2.40 25.64 27.13
C ALA A 221 3.15 24.33 27.33
N ASP A 222 2.46 23.19 27.27
CA ASP A 222 3.04 21.87 27.50
C ASP A 222 3.93 21.46 26.33
N CYS A 223 3.49 21.70 25.09
CA CYS A 223 4.29 21.51 23.90
C CYS A 223 5.57 22.37 23.94
N LYS A 224 5.47 23.66 24.31
CA LYS A 224 6.65 24.52 24.53
C LYS A 224 7.60 23.92 25.57
N ARG A 225 7.11 23.44 26.72
CA ARG A 225 7.95 22.76 27.73
C ARG A 225 8.55 21.44 27.23
N GLY A 226 7.85 20.76 26.32
CA GLY A 226 8.25 19.51 25.71
C GLY A 226 9.46 19.65 24.77
N TYR A 227 9.50 20.73 23.98
CA TYR A 227 10.44 20.87 22.88
C TYR A 227 11.31 22.14 22.92
N ALA A 228 10.75 23.30 23.28
CA ALA A 228 11.42 24.59 23.05
C ALA A 228 12.71 24.74 23.87
N GLY A 229 13.80 25.13 23.20
CA GLY A 229 15.14 25.29 23.75
C GLY A 229 15.85 23.98 24.08
N LYS A 230 15.30 22.82 23.68
CA LYS A 230 15.92 21.51 23.92
C LYS A 230 16.75 21.05 22.73
N VAL A 231 17.75 20.25 23.04
CA VAL A 231 18.53 19.50 22.06
C VAL A 231 18.26 18.02 22.27
N PHE A 232 17.82 17.33 21.22
CA PHE A 232 17.55 15.90 21.23
C PHE A 232 18.68 15.14 20.55
N ALA A 233 19.37 14.28 21.30
CA ALA A 233 20.34 13.35 20.73
C ALA A 233 19.60 12.16 20.08
N VAL A 234 19.45 12.22 18.75
CA VAL A 234 18.71 11.20 17.97
C VAL A 234 19.60 9.98 17.71
N ALA A 235 20.86 10.24 17.36
CA ALA A 235 21.92 9.26 17.17
C ALA A 235 23.27 9.88 17.57
N LYS A 236 24.34 9.07 17.60
CA LYS A 236 25.69 9.51 18.01
C LYS A 236 26.12 10.83 17.37
N ASP A 237 25.88 10.97 16.07
CA ASP A 237 26.31 12.12 15.27
C ASP A 237 25.13 12.99 14.79
N LEU A 238 23.94 12.84 15.40
CA LEU A 238 22.74 13.60 15.03
C LEU A 238 22.05 14.18 16.28
N HIS A 239 22.11 15.50 16.39
CA HIS A 239 21.45 16.28 17.43
C HIS A 239 20.49 17.27 16.78
N LEU A 240 19.26 17.36 17.27
CA LEU A 240 18.25 18.28 16.77
C LEU A 240 17.95 19.35 17.83
N GLU A 241 18.21 20.61 17.50
CA GLU A 241 17.92 21.74 18.38
C GLU A 241 16.55 22.34 18.05
N PHE A 242 15.64 22.30 19.02
CA PHE A 242 14.33 22.91 18.90
C PHE A 242 14.35 24.32 19.47
N ALA A 243 15.00 25.25 18.76
CA ALA A 243 14.76 26.67 18.98
C ALA A 243 13.26 26.98 18.87
N ARG A 244 12.80 28.06 19.49
CA ARG A 244 11.36 28.37 19.56
C ARG A 244 10.70 28.43 18.18
N GLU A 245 11.38 29.03 17.21
CA GLU A 245 10.88 29.14 15.84
C GLU A 245 10.79 27.78 15.15
N VAL A 246 11.81 26.94 15.27
CA VAL A 246 11.84 25.57 14.72
C VAL A 246 10.65 24.76 15.25
N LEU A 247 10.40 24.80 16.57
CA LEU A 247 9.22 24.16 17.15
C LEU A 247 7.93 24.69 16.53
N PHE A 248 7.79 26.01 16.44
CA PHE A 248 6.55 26.59 15.95
C PHE A 248 6.30 26.24 14.48
N ARG A 249 7.34 26.23 13.63
CA ARG A 249 7.21 25.84 12.22
C ARG A 249 6.77 24.38 12.10
N ALA A 250 7.47 23.46 12.77
CA ALA A 250 7.12 22.04 12.75
C ALA A 250 5.69 21.79 13.29
N ALA A 251 5.34 22.41 14.41
CA ALA A 251 4.04 22.23 15.04
C ALA A 251 2.90 22.87 14.25
N VAL A 252 3.09 24.05 13.67
CA VAL A 252 2.06 24.70 12.83
C VAL A 252 1.85 23.92 11.54
N LYS A 253 2.94 23.52 10.87
CA LYS A 253 2.90 22.77 9.62
C LYS A 253 2.19 21.43 9.79
N TYR A 254 2.53 20.66 10.83
CA TYR A 254 2.05 19.28 10.96
C TYR A 254 1.08 19.01 12.11
N GLY A 255 0.83 19.94 13.03
CA GLY A 255 -0.01 19.69 14.21
C GLY A 255 -1.45 19.32 13.87
N ARG A 256 -2.02 19.89 12.80
CA ARG A 256 -3.36 19.50 12.31
C ARG A 256 -3.32 18.16 11.59
N ALA A 257 -2.27 17.91 10.80
CA ALA A 257 -2.05 16.61 10.15
C ALA A 257 -1.96 15.46 11.17
N VAL A 258 -1.16 15.62 12.23
CA VAL A 258 -1.07 14.66 13.34
C VAL A 258 -2.44 14.44 14.00
N ALA A 259 -3.18 15.52 14.27
CA ALA A 259 -4.51 15.41 14.87
C ALA A 259 -5.50 14.63 13.97
N HIS A 260 -5.45 14.82 12.65
CA HIS A 260 -6.26 14.07 11.69
C HIS A 260 -5.85 12.59 11.64
N THR A 261 -4.55 12.30 11.57
CA THR A 261 -4.03 10.93 11.62
C THR A 261 -4.47 10.20 12.88
N VAL A 262 -4.43 10.86 14.05
CA VAL A 262 -4.87 10.27 15.32
C VAL A 262 -6.37 9.97 15.32
N LYS A 263 -7.19 10.85 14.74
CA LYS A 263 -8.62 10.61 14.58
C LYS A 263 -8.89 9.36 13.74
N LEU A 264 -8.25 9.25 12.57
CA LEU A 264 -8.41 8.10 11.68
C LEU A 264 -7.83 6.82 12.29
N TYR A 265 -6.69 6.88 12.97
CA TYR A 265 -6.12 5.75 13.70
C TYR A 265 -7.07 5.22 14.78
N ARG A 266 -7.71 6.10 15.56
CA ARG A 266 -8.64 5.69 16.62
C ARG A 266 -9.87 5.01 16.05
N HIS A 267 -10.43 5.56 14.97
CA HIS A 267 -11.51 4.92 14.22
C HIS A 267 -11.09 3.56 13.69
N LEU A 268 -9.93 3.47 13.02
CA LEU A 268 -9.38 2.22 12.52
C LEU A 268 -9.21 1.18 13.63
N ALA A 269 -8.64 1.57 14.77
CA ALA A 269 -8.42 0.68 15.91
C ALA A 269 -9.73 0.18 16.51
N GLU A 270 -10.75 1.04 16.61
CA GLU A 270 -12.09 0.67 17.07
C GLU A 270 -12.76 -0.31 16.11
N THR A 271 -12.76 -0.01 14.80
CA THR A 271 -13.40 -0.83 13.77
C THR A 271 -12.67 -2.16 13.55
N MET A 272 -11.34 -2.20 13.68
CA MET A 272 -10.56 -3.43 13.57
C MET A 272 -10.73 -4.34 14.79
N GLY A 273 -10.94 -3.76 15.99
CA GLY A 273 -11.04 -4.51 17.23
C GLY A 273 -9.76 -5.29 17.52
N GLU A 274 -9.86 -6.61 17.63
CA GLU A 274 -8.70 -7.50 17.85
C GLU A 274 -7.94 -7.85 16.56
N ARG A 275 -8.50 -7.53 15.38
CA ARG A 275 -7.85 -7.85 14.10
C ARG A 275 -6.56 -7.04 13.95
N PRO A 276 -5.44 -7.68 13.58
CA PRO A 276 -4.20 -6.95 13.37
C PRO A 276 -4.34 -6.04 12.14
N PHE A 277 -3.74 -4.86 12.22
CA PHE A 277 -3.63 -3.91 11.12
C PHE A 277 -2.32 -3.15 11.20
N GLU A 278 -1.96 -2.53 10.08
CA GLU A 278 -0.80 -1.67 9.94
C GLU A 278 -1.24 -0.27 9.53
N LEU A 279 -0.51 0.73 10.01
CA LEU A 279 -0.73 2.11 9.65
C LEU A 279 0.55 2.69 9.06
N GLU A 280 0.37 3.45 7.99
CA GLU A 280 1.35 4.39 7.48
C GLU A 280 0.79 5.81 7.53
N MET A 281 1.65 6.78 7.83
CA MET A 281 1.34 8.19 7.64
C MET A 281 2.18 8.72 6.48
N SER A 282 1.51 9.29 5.47
CA SER A 282 2.17 9.86 4.28
C SER A 282 2.08 11.37 4.28
N VAL A 283 3.21 12.06 4.09
CA VAL A 283 3.28 13.53 3.90
C VAL A 283 4.23 13.89 2.75
N ASP A 284 4.36 12.98 1.78
CA ASP A 284 5.24 13.07 0.62
C ASP A 284 4.78 14.12 -0.41
N GLU A 285 3.48 14.37 -0.50
CA GLU A 285 2.87 15.33 -1.45
C GLU A 285 2.86 16.80 -0.94
N THR A 286 3.62 17.12 0.12
CA THR A 286 3.73 18.50 0.68
C THR A 286 4.51 19.46 -0.24
N ALA A 287 4.40 20.79 -0.07
CA ALA A 287 5.08 21.72 -0.98
C ALA A 287 6.62 21.68 -0.86
N THR A 288 7.13 21.56 0.36
CA THR A 288 8.56 21.61 0.70
C THR A 288 9.04 20.32 1.35
N PRO A 289 10.31 19.92 1.15
CA PRO A 289 10.86 18.74 1.81
C PRO A 289 10.65 18.76 3.32
N THR A 290 10.30 17.61 3.90
CA THR A 290 10.12 17.45 5.33
C THR A 290 11.47 17.59 6.03
N SER A 291 11.62 18.57 6.91
CA SER A 291 12.86 18.74 7.70
C SER A 291 13.03 17.63 8.74
N LEU A 292 14.24 17.49 9.29
CA LEU A 292 14.51 16.50 10.33
C LEU A 292 13.71 16.80 11.60
N GLU A 293 13.57 18.07 11.97
CA GLU A 293 12.81 18.53 13.12
C GLU A 293 11.31 18.35 12.93
N GLU A 294 10.81 18.54 11.70
CA GLU A 294 9.44 18.21 11.34
C GLU A 294 9.15 16.71 11.47
N HIS A 295 10.00 15.85 10.89
CA HIS A 295 9.85 14.40 11.04
C HIS A 295 9.95 14.00 12.52
N PHE A 296 10.91 14.56 13.27
CA PHE A 296 11.05 14.29 14.70
C PHE A 296 9.80 14.70 15.49
N PHE A 297 9.25 15.88 15.22
CA PHE A 297 8.04 16.36 15.85
C PHE A 297 6.84 15.45 15.55
N VAL A 298 6.61 15.11 14.28
CA VAL A 298 5.51 14.22 13.86
C VAL A 298 5.61 12.86 14.54
N ALA A 299 6.76 12.19 14.44
CA ALA A 299 6.96 10.88 15.04
C ALA A 299 6.85 10.91 16.57
N GLY A 300 7.36 11.96 17.22
CA GLY A 300 7.24 12.17 18.65
C GLY A 300 5.79 12.34 19.11
N GLU A 301 5.02 13.17 18.41
CA GLU A 301 3.62 13.41 18.75
C GLU A 301 2.73 12.19 18.46
N LEU A 302 2.95 11.46 17.36
CA LEU A 302 2.28 10.19 17.11
C LEU A 302 2.55 9.18 18.22
N LYS A 303 3.81 9.04 18.66
CA LYS A 303 4.19 8.15 19.77
C LYS A 303 3.52 8.58 21.08
N ARG A 304 3.54 9.87 21.38
CA ARG A 304 2.93 10.45 22.59
C ARG A 304 1.42 10.19 22.64
N LEU A 305 0.76 10.24 21.48
CA LEU A 305 -0.68 10.03 21.33
C LEU A 305 -1.08 8.55 21.19
N GLY A 306 -0.14 7.63 21.33
CA GLY A 306 -0.39 6.18 21.33
C GLY A 306 -0.70 5.59 19.96
N VAL A 307 -0.34 6.29 18.87
CA VAL A 307 -0.47 5.75 17.52
C VAL A 307 0.55 4.63 17.34
N ARG A 308 0.14 3.52 16.72
CA ARG A 308 1.02 2.43 16.30
C ARG A 308 1.08 2.45 14.78
N TRP A 309 2.27 2.65 14.22
CA TRP A 309 2.51 2.70 12.78
C TRP A 309 3.72 1.86 12.41
N VAL A 310 3.76 1.35 11.19
CA VAL A 310 4.86 0.54 10.65
C VAL A 310 5.74 1.32 9.69
N SER A 311 5.26 2.45 9.18
CA SER A 311 6.00 3.30 8.25
C SER A 311 5.52 4.76 8.26
N LEU A 312 6.41 5.64 7.80
CA LEU A 312 6.13 7.05 7.57
C LEU A 312 6.77 7.44 6.22
N ALA A 313 6.02 8.13 5.37
CA ALA A 313 6.52 8.64 4.09
C ALA A 313 6.74 10.16 4.17
N PRO A 314 7.96 10.63 4.46
CA PRO A 314 8.26 12.06 4.40
C PRO A 314 8.41 12.51 2.95
N ARG A 315 8.31 13.82 2.71
CA ARG A 315 8.79 14.40 1.45
C ARG A 315 10.30 14.54 1.51
N PHE A 316 11.02 13.66 0.81
CA PHE A 316 12.48 13.73 0.73
C PHE A 316 12.96 14.95 -0.08
N VAL A 317 14.23 15.30 0.09
CA VAL A 317 14.90 16.32 -0.74
C VAL A 317 14.97 15.91 -2.21
N GLY A 318 14.93 16.88 -3.12
CA GLY A 318 14.83 16.68 -4.56
C GLY A 318 13.40 16.39 -5.01
N GLU A 319 13.24 15.88 -6.23
CA GLU A 319 11.93 15.67 -6.85
C GLU A 319 11.70 14.20 -7.21
N PHE A 320 10.48 13.73 -6.88
CA PHE A 320 10.03 12.36 -7.08
C PHE A 320 8.89 12.31 -8.11
N GLU A 321 9.10 12.90 -9.29
CA GLU A 321 8.09 12.91 -10.37
C GLU A 321 7.72 11.48 -10.81
N LYS A 322 6.46 11.29 -11.21
CA LYS A 322 5.97 9.98 -11.67
C LYS A 322 6.68 9.56 -12.97
N ALA A 323 7.01 8.27 -13.07
CA ALA A 323 7.57 7.63 -14.28
C ALA A 323 8.96 8.10 -14.76
N VAL A 324 9.69 8.86 -13.95
CA VAL A 324 11.06 9.30 -14.24
C VAL A 324 11.99 9.04 -13.04
N ASP A 325 13.30 9.08 -13.29
CA ASP A 325 14.30 8.96 -12.24
C ASP A 325 14.32 10.20 -11.33
N TYR A 326 14.93 10.05 -10.16
CA TYR A 326 15.11 11.10 -9.18
C TYR A 326 15.85 12.31 -9.77
N LYS A 327 15.38 13.52 -9.43
CA LYS A 327 16.05 14.78 -9.77
C LYS A 327 16.54 15.46 -8.49
N GLY A 328 17.85 15.58 -8.33
CA GLY A 328 18.47 16.24 -7.18
C GLY A 328 19.89 15.78 -6.92
N ASP A 329 20.47 16.21 -5.79
CA ASP A 329 21.79 15.76 -5.35
C ASP A 329 21.69 14.43 -4.59
N LEU A 330 22.24 13.37 -5.18
CA LEU A 330 22.28 12.03 -4.59
C LEU A 330 23.06 11.97 -3.27
N THR A 331 24.07 12.83 -3.09
CA THR A 331 24.84 12.94 -1.85
C THR A 331 23.98 13.52 -0.74
N GLU A 332 23.23 14.58 -1.06
CA GLU A 332 22.30 15.21 -0.12
C GLU A 332 21.15 14.26 0.25
N PHE A 333 20.56 13.57 -0.74
CA PHE A 333 19.56 12.54 -0.51
C PHE A 333 20.10 11.44 0.41
N GLY A 334 21.28 10.88 0.11
CA GLY A 334 21.86 9.81 0.93
C GLY A 334 22.13 10.23 2.38
N ARG A 335 22.61 11.46 2.58
CA ARG A 335 22.83 12.03 3.92
C ARG A 335 21.51 12.19 4.68
N THR A 336 20.54 12.90 4.09
CA THR A 336 19.26 13.21 4.75
C THR A 336 18.38 11.98 4.94
N PHE A 337 18.40 11.02 4.02
CA PHE A 337 17.71 9.73 4.17
C PHE A 337 18.22 8.96 5.39
N LYS A 338 19.54 8.92 5.59
CA LYS A 338 20.16 8.29 6.77
C LYS A 338 19.77 9.00 8.07
N GLU A 339 19.67 10.32 8.06
CA GLU A 339 19.24 11.13 9.21
C GLU A 339 17.75 10.89 9.55
N HIS A 340 16.86 10.86 8.56
CA HIS A 340 15.46 10.46 8.76
C HIS A 340 15.32 9.03 9.27
N LEU A 341 16.19 8.12 8.81
CA LEU A 341 16.19 6.74 9.30
C LEU A 341 16.65 6.65 10.76
N ALA A 342 17.57 7.53 11.19
CA ALA A 342 17.94 7.63 12.59
C ALA A 342 16.75 8.08 13.46
N ILE A 343 15.95 9.03 12.99
CA ILE A 343 14.68 9.42 13.65
C ILE A 343 13.72 8.23 13.71
N ALA A 344 13.59 7.48 12.60
CA ALA A 344 12.74 6.30 12.55
C ALA A 344 13.14 5.20 13.55
N ARG A 345 14.44 5.02 13.76
CA ARG A 345 14.97 4.12 14.80
C ARG A 345 14.79 4.68 16.21
N HIS A 346 14.87 6.00 16.39
CA HIS A 346 14.74 6.66 17.69
C HIS A 346 13.32 6.52 18.27
N PHE A 347 12.29 6.78 17.46
CA PHE A 347 10.91 6.65 17.89
C PHE A 347 10.35 5.24 17.72
N GLY A 348 10.84 4.50 16.72
CA GLY A 348 10.34 3.19 16.34
C GLY A 348 11.10 2.00 16.94
N PRO A 349 11.44 0.99 16.12
CA PRO A 349 11.65 1.11 14.68
C PRO A 349 10.35 1.13 13.85
N TYR A 350 10.33 1.96 12.81
CA TYR A 350 9.39 1.94 11.68
C TYR A 350 10.16 2.12 10.36
N LYS A 351 9.53 1.83 9.23
CA LYS A 351 10.14 1.95 7.89
C LYS A 351 10.03 3.38 7.37
N LEU A 352 11.02 3.82 6.60
CA LEU A 352 10.81 4.96 5.70
C LEU A 352 10.10 4.45 4.44
N SER A 353 8.98 5.07 4.09
CA SER A 353 8.24 4.74 2.86
C SER A 353 8.60 5.72 1.76
N ILE A 354 8.91 5.19 0.57
CA ILE A 354 9.24 5.96 -0.63
C ILE A 354 8.04 5.91 -1.56
N HIS A 355 7.26 6.99 -1.54
CA HIS A 355 6.17 7.22 -2.47
C HIS A 355 6.68 7.74 -3.81
N SER A 356 5.84 7.62 -4.85
CA SER A 356 6.25 7.84 -6.26
C SER A 356 7.56 7.11 -6.60
N GLY A 357 7.72 5.93 -6.00
CA GLY A 357 8.99 5.23 -5.92
C GLY A 357 9.38 4.50 -7.18
N SER A 358 8.46 4.32 -8.14
CA SER A 358 8.79 3.70 -9.43
C SER A 358 9.81 4.54 -10.20
N ASP A 359 10.67 3.85 -10.94
CA ASP A 359 11.63 4.42 -11.89
C ASP A 359 12.75 5.29 -11.26
N LYS A 360 12.82 5.35 -9.91
CA LYS A 360 13.86 6.05 -9.13
C LYS A 360 15.16 5.25 -9.02
N PHE A 361 15.67 4.74 -10.13
CA PHE A 361 16.81 3.82 -10.17
C PHE A 361 18.04 4.34 -9.43
N SER A 362 18.34 5.63 -9.54
CA SER A 362 19.52 6.25 -8.96
C SER A 362 19.57 6.22 -7.42
N ILE A 363 18.41 6.14 -6.73
CA ILE A 363 18.34 6.15 -5.26
C ILE A 363 18.15 4.77 -4.64
N TYR A 364 17.77 3.74 -5.41
CA TYR A 364 17.46 2.42 -4.85
C TYR A 364 18.64 1.79 -4.11
N ALA A 365 19.84 1.87 -4.67
CA ALA A 365 21.04 1.33 -4.02
C ALA A 365 21.36 2.06 -2.71
N ILE A 366 21.13 3.38 -2.67
CA ILE A 366 21.32 4.21 -1.48
C ILE A 366 20.31 3.77 -0.41
N ALA A 367 19.02 3.76 -0.75
CA ALA A 367 17.94 3.41 0.17
C ALA A 367 18.11 1.98 0.73
N ALA A 368 18.38 1.00 -0.14
CA ALA A 368 18.55 -0.40 0.27
C ALA A 368 19.74 -0.61 1.20
N LYS A 369 20.87 0.09 0.93
CA LYS A 369 22.08 0.03 1.75
C LYS A 369 21.86 0.63 3.13
N GLU A 370 21.28 1.83 3.20
CA GLU A 370 21.15 2.56 4.47
C GLU A 370 20.02 1.99 5.35
N ALA A 371 18.88 1.62 4.74
CA ALA A 371 17.69 1.17 5.45
C ALA A 371 17.75 -0.27 5.96
N GLY A 372 18.46 -1.15 5.26
CA GLY A 372 18.33 -2.59 5.52
C GLY A 372 16.87 -3.02 5.36
N GLU A 373 16.24 -3.49 6.44
CA GLU A 373 14.82 -3.88 6.48
C GLU A 373 13.85 -2.70 6.57
N LEU A 374 14.31 -1.51 6.97
CA LEU A 374 13.45 -0.38 7.35
C LEU A 374 13.07 0.51 6.17
N VAL A 375 12.72 -0.09 5.03
CA VAL A 375 12.26 0.62 3.84
C VAL A 375 11.04 -0.04 3.23
N HIS A 376 10.08 0.80 2.83
CA HIS A 376 8.97 0.43 1.98
C HIS A 376 9.05 1.23 0.68
N LEU A 377 8.89 0.60 -0.48
CA LEU A 377 8.88 1.26 -1.79
C LEU A 377 7.49 1.12 -2.40
N LYS A 378 6.82 2.21 -2.78
CA LYS A 378 5.53 2.14 -3.47
C LYS A 378 5.67 2.35 -4.97
N THR A 379 5.12 1.41 -5.73
CA THR A 379 4.97 1.48 -7.18
C THR A 379 3.50 1.29 -7.55
N ALA A 380 3.05 1.89 -8.65
CA ALA A 380 1.69 1.67 -9.17
C ALA A 380 1.61 1.97 -10.66
N GLY A 381 1.77 3.25 -11.04
CA GLY A 381 1.61 3.72 -12.42
C GLY A 381 2.55 3.04 -13.43
N THR A 382 3.75 2.63 -13.03
CA THR A 382 4.70 1.95 -13.93
C THR A 382 4.16 0.61 -14.45
N SER A 383 3.36 -0.14 -13.67
CA SER A 383 2.68 -1.36 -14.13
C SER A 383 1.72 -1.08 -15.29
N TYR A 384 1.00 0.06 -15.22
CA TYR A 384 0.13 0.53 -16.29
C TYR A 384 0.92 0.98 -17.53
N LEU A 385 2.07 1.65 -17.34
CA LEU A 385 2.93 2.05 -18.46
C LEU A 385 3.51 0.84 -19.20
N GLU A 386 3.84 -0.24 -18.49
CA GLU A 386 4.28 -1.49 -19.14
C GLU A 386 3.14 -2.17 -19.92
N ALA A 387 1.89 -2.07 -19.47
CA ALA A 387 0.74 -2.50 -20.27
C ALA A 387 0.59 -1.66 -21.57
N LEU A 388 0.79 -0.34 -21.50
CA LEU A 388 0.83 0.51 -22.68
C LEU A 388 2.00 0.16 -23.62
N ARG A 389 3.16 -0.24 -23.08
CA ARG A 389 4.30 -0.72 -23.88
C ARG A 389 3.96 -2.00 -24.66
N VAL A 390 3.22 -2.92 -24.04
CA VAL A 390 2.71 -4.12 -24.72
C VAL A 390 1.76 -3.72 -25.84
N ILE A 391 0.78 -2.84 -25.58
CA ILE A 391 -0.13 -2.35 -26.62
C ILE A 391 0.65 -1.67 -27.75
N ALA A 392 1.63 -0.83 -27.45
CA ALA A 392 2.45 -0.17 -28.48
C ALA A 392 3.19 -1.18 -29.40
N SER A 393 3.51 -2.36 -28.88
CA SER A 393 4.24 -3.41 -29.61
C SER A 393 3.31 -4.35 -30.39
N GLU A 394 2.13 -4.66 -29.84
CA GLU A 394 1.18 -5.62 -30.41
C GLU A 394 0.08 -4.94 -31.26
N ASP A 395 -0.33 -3.73 -30.89
CA ASP A 395 -1.35 -2.92 -31.57
C ASP A 395 -0.98 -1.42 -31.53
N ALA A 396 -0.06 -1.05 -32.43
CA ALA A 396 0.42 0.32 -32.55
C ALA A 396 -0.70 1.33 -32.93
N GLN A 397 -1.80 0.88 -33.53
CA GLN A 397 -2.92 1.77 -33.84
C GLN A 397 -3.67 2.13 -32.55
N LEU A 398 -4.06 1.14 -31.75
CA LEU A 398 -4.71 1.38 -30.46
C LEU A 398 -3.84 2.25 -29.55
N PHE A 399 -2.52 2.01 -29.51
CA PHE A 399 -1.61 2.87 -28.73
C PHE A 399 -1.65 4.34 -29.17
N ARG A 400 -1.67 4.61 -30.48
CA ARG A 400 -1.77 5.99 -30.99
C ARG A 400 -3.09 6.64 -30.62
N GLU A 401 -4.19 5.90 -30.70
CA GLU A 401 -5.51 6.39 -30.28
C GLU A 401 -5.53 6.76 -28.78
N ILE A 402 -4.95 5.92 -27.93
CA ILE A 402 -4.79 6.21 -26.50
C ILE A 402 -3.91 7.44 -26.28
N LEU A 403 -2.78 7.55 -26.99
CA LEU A 403 -1.84 8.67 -26.85
C LEU A 403 -2.47 9.99 -27.31
N ASP A 404 -3.15 9.99 -28.44
CA ASP A 404 -3.87 11.17 -28.96
C ASP A 404 -4.94 11.62 -27.96
N PHE A 405 -5.72 10.68 -27.41
CA PHE A 405 -6.68 10.98 -26.36
C PHE A 405 -6.01 11.57 -25.12
N ALA A 406 -4.88 11.00 -24.66
CA ALA A 406 -4.14 11.51 -23.52
C ALA A 406 -3.66 12.96 -23.73
N PHE A 407 -3.24 13.34 -24.94
CA PHE A 407 -2.90 14.72 -25.25
C PHE A 407 -4.11 15.67 -25.14
N THR A 408 -5.30 15.24 -25.55
CA THR A 408 -6.51 16.08 -25.39
C THR A 408 -6.91 16.30 -23.93
N ARG A 409 -6.47 15.41 -23.04
CA ARG A 409 -6.80 15.38 -21.61
C ARG A 409 -5.72 15.97 -20.70
N TRP A 410 -4.54 16.28 -21.24
CA TRP A 410 -3.35 16.61 -20.47
C TRP A 410 -3.56 17.70 -19.42
N GLU A 411 -4.15 18.84 -19.80
CA GLU A 411 -4.34 19.97 -18.89
C GLU A 411 -5.26 19.64 -17.71
N GLU A 412 -6.28 18.82 -17.94
CA GLU A 412 -7.18 18.38 -16.88
C GLU A 412 -6.51 17.34 -15.98
N ASP A 413 -5.85 16.35 -16.58
CA ASP A 413 -5.29 15.22 -15.85
C ASP A 413 -4.01 15.59 -15.06
N ARG A 414 -3.24 16.60 -15.50
CA ARG A 414 -2.07 17.13 -14.78
C ARG A 414 -2.43 17.81 -13.47
N ALA A 415 -3.67 18.31 -13.33
CA ALA A 415 -4.12 18.98 -12.12
C ALA A 415 -4.40 18.04 -10.93
N THR A 416 -4.31 16.72 -11.14
CA THR A 416 -4.81 15.69 -10.19
C THR A 416 -3.80 14.66 -9.75
#